data_AF-A0A7X2PNB5-F1
#
_entry.id   AF-A0A7X2PNB5-F1
#
_cell.length_a   1.000
_cell.length_b   1.000
_cell.length_c   1.000
_cell.angle_alpha   90.00
_cell.angle_beta   90.00
_cell.angle_gamma   90.00
#
_symmetry.space_group_name_H-M   'P 1'
#
loop_
_entity.id
_entity.type
_entity.pdbx_description
1 polymer ?
#
loop_
_entity_poly.entity_id
_entity_poly.type
_entity_poly.pdbx_seq_one_letter_code
_entity_poly.pdbx_strand_id
1 'polypeptide(L)'
;MAETTLLKEQLTPEMIDIGSRLTDALDQLGVPIVASFWLFESESNDWLLRIASAGNQPGGPRGVYEKIAEARKAIGMSSADFPLAHVSIIDSNDKLVLGLQEVFKDGPATTPKRWGRGVIHKSYVDDAYIYRVNQPAAPSPSN
;
A
#
# COMPACT_ATOMS: atom_id res chain seq x y z
N MET A 1 -16.90 -31.32 -0.43
CA MET A 1 -16.57 -30.13 0.38
C MET A 1 -16.24 -29.04 -0.64
N ALA A 2 -17.15 -28.11 -0.84
CA ALA A 2 -17.18 -27.21 -1.99
C ALA A 2 -17.11 -25.78 -1.50
N GLU A 3 -15.96 -25.12 -1.61
CA GLU A 3 -15.77 -23.73 -1.14
C GLU A 3 -14.69 -22.95 -1.93
N THR A 4 -14.32 -23.36 -3.14
CA THR A 4 -13.18 -22.75 -3.87
C THR A 4 -13.55 -22.02 -5.16
N THR A 5 -14.67 -21.29 -5.19
CA THR A 5 -15.07 -20.57 -6.42
C THR A 5 -15.55 -19.13 -6.22
N LEU A 6 -15.44 -18.54 -5.02
CA LEU A 6 -15.77 -17.13 -4.76
C LEU A 6 -14.60 -16.31 -4.18
N LEU A 7 -13.40 -16.88 -4.11
CA LEU A 7 -12.23 -16.25 -3.47
C LEU A 7 -11.49 -15.24 -4.36
N LYS A 8 -11.83 -15.13 -5.64
CA LYS A 8 -11.12 -14.24 -6.57
C LYS A 8 -11.39 -12.75 -6.33
N GLU A 9 -12.50 -12.41 -5.67
CA GLU A 9 -12.89 -11.03 -5.40
C GLU A 9 -12.47 -10.55 -4.00
N GLN A 10 -12.09 -11.45 -3.09
CA GLN A 10 -11.82 -11.12 -1.70
C GLN A 10 -10.32 -11.18 -1.37
N LEU A 11 -9.80 -10.10 -0.80
CA LEU A 11 -8.45 -10.03 -0.28
C LEU A 11 -8.21 -11.17 0.72
N THR A 12 -7.34 -12.12 0.37
CA THR A 12 -7.09 -13.29 1.21
C THR A 12 -6.25 -12.92 2.43
N PRO A 13 -6.36 -13.66 3.54
CA PRO A 13 -5.52 -13.43 4.71
C PRO A 13 -4.03 -13.55 4.39
N GLU A 14 -3.66 -14.39 3.42
CA GLU A 14 -2.29 -14.48 2.91
C GLU A 14 -1.87 -13.14 2.29
N MET A 15 -2.63 -12.57 1.34
CA MET A 15 -2.32 -11.25 0.79
C MET A 15 -2.24 -10.17 1.87
N ILE A 16 -3.09 -10.26 2.89
CA ILE A 16 -3.06 -9.34 4.02
C ILE A 16 -1.72 -9.45 4.79
N ASP A 17 -1.30 -10.67 5.09
CA ASP A 17 -0.02 -10.94 5.75
C ASP A 17 1.18 -10.49 4.88
N ILE A 18 1.14 -10.75 3.57
CA ILE A 18 2.16 -10.33 2.61
C ILE A 18 2.35 -8.81 2.63
N GLY A 19 1.25 -8.05 2.49
CA GLY A 19 1.31 -6.58 2.48
C GLY A 19 1.86 -6.02 3.80
N SER A 20 1.50 -6.64 4.93
CA SER A 20 2.02 -6.27 6.25
C SER A 20 3.53 -6.55 6.37
N ARG A 21 3.97 -7.76 6.01
CA ARG A 21 5.40 -8.15 6.06
C ARG A 21 6.25 -7.31 5.12
N LEU A 22 5.74 -7.01 3.94
CA LEU A 22 6.44 -6.16 2.97
C LEU A 22 6.57 -4.73 3.50
N THR A 23 5.50 -4.19 4.11
CA THR A 23 5.52 -2.86 4.74
C THR A 23 6.54 -2.81 5.88
N ASP A 24 6.58 -3.83 6.74
CA ASP A 24 7.55 -3.93 7.84
C ASP A 24 9.00 -4.04 7.32
N ALA A 25 9.24 -4.93 6.35
CA ALA A 25 10.56 -5.08 5.75
C ALA A 25 11.05 -3.80 5.06
N LEU A 26 10.16 -3.05 4.39
CA LEU A 26 10.49 -1.75 3.80
C LEU A 26 10.83 -0.69 4.86
N ASP A 27 10.10 -0.69 5.99
CA ASP A 27 10.38 0.18 7.13
C ASP A 27 11.76 -0.15 7.74
N GLN A 28 12.09 -1.44 7.89
CA GLN A 28 13.42 -1.91 8.33
C GLN A 28 14.54 -1.52 7.35
N LEU A 29 14.25 -1.43 6.04
CA LEU A 29 15.19 -0.94 5.02
C LEU A 29 15.33 0.59 5.01
N GLY A 30 14.61 1.31 5.90
CA GLY A 30 14.65 2.77 6.00
C GLY A 30 13.89 3.48 4.88
N VAL A 31 12.92 2.81 4.23
CA VAL A 31 12.07 3.44 3.22
C VAL A 31 10.98 4.25 3.94
N PRO A 32 10.84 5.56 3.68
CA PRO A 32 9.81 6.39 4.30
C PRO A 32 8.45 6.09 3.67
N ILE A 33 7.77 5.08 4.22
CA ILE A 33 6.41 4.71 3.80
C ILE A 33 5.42 5.72 4.36
N VAL A 34 4.80 6.46 3.45
CA VAL A 34 3.76 7.43 3.74
C VAL A 34 2.41 6.74 3.84
N ALA A 35 2.09 5.80 2.94
CA ALA A 35 0.89 5.00 3.05
C ALA A 35 1.10 3.62 2.43
N SER A 36 0.48 2.59 3.00
CA SER A 36 0.41 1.25 2.42
C SER A 36 -1.01 0.75 2.49
N PHE A 37 -1.56 0.36 1.35
CA PHE A 37 -2.92 -0.17 1.26
C PHE A 37 -3.07 -1.10 0.06
N TRP A 38 -3.91 -2.12 0.18
CA TRP A 38 -4.40 -2.84 -0.99
C TRP A 38 -5.53 -2.05 -1.63
N LEU A 39 -5.55 -2.03 -2.96
CA LEU A 39 -6.60 -1.43 -3.77
C LEU A 39 -7.14 -2.51 -4.71
N PHE A 40 -8.45 -2.68 -4.72
CA PHE A 40 -9.10 -3.57 -5.68
C PHE A 40 -9.29 -2.83 -7.00
N GLU A 41 -8.62 -3.32 -8.05
CA GLU A 41 -8.80 -2.82 -9.41
C GLU A 41 -9.91 -3.61 -10.09
N SER A 42 -11.08 -2.98 -10.25
CA SER A 42 -12.21 -3.61 -10.92
C SER A 42 -11.95 -3.92 -12.39
N GLU A 43 -11.02 -3.20 -13.05
CA GLU A 43 -10.66 -3.45 -14.44
C GLU A 43 -9.92 -4.78 -14.63
N SER A 44 -8.98 -5.10 -13.74
CA SER A 44 -8.26 -6.38 -13.75
C SER A 44 -8.93 -7.45 -12.89
N ASN A 45 -9.90 -7.06 -12.06
CA ASN A 45 -10.49 -7.91 -11.02
C ASN A 45 -9.42 -8.51 -10.09
N ASP A 46 -8.42 -7.69 -9.77
CA ASP A 46 -7.25 -8.08 -8.99
C ASP A 46 -6.97 -7.05 -7.90
N TRP A 47 -6.33 -7.51 -6.83
CA TRP A 47 -5.89 -6.65 -5.74
C TRP A 47 -4.45 -6.21 -5.99
N LEU A 48 -4.23 -4.91 -6.01
CA LEU A 48 -2.91 -4.29 -6.14
C LEU A 48 -2.49 -3.66 -4.82
N LEU A 49 -1.28 -3.99 -4.36
CA LEU A 49 -0.68 -3.37 -3.19
C LEU A 49 -0.11 -2.01 -3.60
N ARG A 50 -0.76 -0.94 -3.17
CA ARG A 50 -0.34 0.44 -3.40
C ARG A 50 0.52 0.90 -2.22
N ILE A 51 1.76 1.26 -2.52
CA ILE A 51 2.70 1.77 -1.52
C ILE A 51 3.07 3.20 -1.91
N ALA A 52 2.67 4.14 -1.07
CA ALA A 52 3.05 5.54 -1.17
C ALA A 52 4.35 5.76 -0.41
N SER A 53 5.39 6.13 -1.13
CA SER A 53 6.68 6.53 -0.57
C SER A 53 6.89 8.03 -0.80
N ALA A 54 7.62 8.69 0.10
CA ALA A 54 7.97 10.09 -0.11
C ALA A 54 8.88 10.22 -1.34
N GLY A 55 8.44 11.00 -2.35
CA GLY A 55 9.13 11.18 -3.64
C GLY A 55 10.54 11.78 -3.55
N ASN A 56 10.99 12.20 -2.36
CA ASN A 56 12.32 12.73 -2.11
C ASN A 56 13.39 11.63 -1.93
N GLN A 57 13.09 10.35 -2.17
CA GLN A 57 14.12 9.32 -2.13
C GLN A 57 15.13 9.48 -3.28
N PRO A 58 16.45 9.46 -3.00
CA PRO A 58 17.46 9.47 -4.04
C PRO A 58 17.34 8.20 -4.90
N GLY A 59 16.93 8.36 -6.17
CA GLY A 59 16.63 7.26 -7.09
C GLY A 59 15.18 7.15 -7.55
N GLY A 60 14.27 7.98 -7.00
CA GLY A 60 12.88 8.04 -7.42
C GLY A 60 12.12 6.73 -7.25
N PRO A 61 11.06 6.46 -8.05
CA PRO A 61 10.27 5.24 -7.92
C PRO A 61 11.08 3.96 -8.19
N ARG A 62 12.15 4.06 -8.99
CA ARG A 62 13.00 2.91 -9.33
C ARG A 62 13.77 2.38 -8.13
N GLY A 63 14.34 3.28 -7.32
CA GLY A 63 15.03 2.89 -6.08
C GLY A 63 14.08 2.21 -5.07
N VAL A 64 12.82 2.66 -5.03
CA VAL A 64 11.80 2.02 -4.17
C VAL A 64 11.44 0.63 -4.69
N TYR A 65 11.33 0.41 -6.01
CA TYR A 65 11.14 -0.93 -6.58
C TYR A 65 12.28 -1.89 -6.23
N GLU A 66 13.54 -1.41 -6.25
CA GLU A 66 14.68 -2.20 -5.82
C GLU A 66 14.57 -2.57 -4.34
N LYS A 67 14.19 -1.62 -3.48
CA LYS A 67 13.95 -1.89 -2.05
C LYS A 67 12.82 -2.88 -1.81
N ILE A 68 11.74 -2.83 -2.60
CA ILE A 68 10.64 -3.81 -2.54
C ILE A 68 11.15 -5.20 -2.93
N ALA A 69 11.96 -5.30 -3.99
CA ALA A 69 12.56 -6.56 -4.39
C ALA A 69 13.50 -7.13 -3.31
N GLU A 70 14.29 -6.27 -2.66
CA GLU A 70 15.13 -6.62 -1.51
C GLU A 70 14.29 -7.07 -0.31
N ALA A 71 13.25 -6.32 0.07
CA ALA A 71 12.32 -6.64 1.15
C ALA A 71 11.64 -7.99 0.91
N ARG A 72 11.16 -8.22 -0.32
CA ARG A 72 10.54 -9.49 -0.73
C ARG A 72 11.51 -10.66 -0.59
N LYS A 73 12.76 -10.47 -0.99
CA LYS A 73 13.82 -11.48 -0.84
C LYS A 73 14.16 -11.73 0.63
N ALA A 74 14.15 -10.69 1.47
CA ALA A 74 14.40 -10.80 2.90
C ALA A 74 13.33 -11.60 3.64
N ILE A 75 12.06 -11.48 3.23
CA ILE A 75 10.95 -12.28 3.79
C ILE A 75 10.82 -13.68 3.17
N GLY A 76 11.75 -14.08 2.29
CA GLY A 76 11.78 -15.41 1.66
C GLY A 76 10.73 -15.61 0.55
N MET A 77 10.17 -14.54 0.00
CA MET A 77 9.10 -14.61 -0.97
C MET A 77 9.62 -14.58 -2.42
N SER A 78 9.17 -15.54 -3.22
CA SER A 78 9.56 -15.64 -4.63
C SER A 78 8.65 -14.81 -5.53
N SER A 79 9.13 -14.52 -6.75
CA SER A 79 8.34 -13.84 -7.78
C SER A 79 7.09 -14.61 -8.19
N ALA A 80 7.08 -15.92 -7.93
CA ALA A 80 5.97 -16.81 -8.19
C ALA A 80 4.84 -16.63 -7.16
N ASP A 81 5.17 -16.46 -5.88
CA ASP A 81 4.19 -16.21 -4.81
C ASP A 81 3.61 -14.80 -4.92
N PHE A 82 4.46 -13.81 -5.21
CA PHE A 82 4.02 -12.42 -5.31
C PHE A 82 4.80 -11.65 -6.38
N PRO A 83 4.22 -11.48 -7.58
CA PRO A 83 4.84 -10.73 -8.65
C PRO A 83 4.85 -9.24 -8.31
N LEU A 84 5.95 -8.55 -8.64
CA LEU A 84 6.05 -7.09 -8.48
C LEU A 84 5.00 -6.33 -9.31
N ALA A 85 4.40 -6.98 -10.32
CA ALA A 85 3.27 -6.44 -11.06
C ALA A 85 2.04 -6.17 -10.17
N HIS A 86 1.88 -6.91 -9.07
CA HIS A 86 0.83 -6.66 -8.09
C HIS A 86 1.18 -5.53 -7.11
N VAL A 87 2.41 -5.01 -7.14
CA VAL A 87 2.85 -3.90 -6.29
C VAL A 87 2.98 -2.65 -7.14
N SER A 88 2.21 -1.63 -6.79
CA SER A 88 2.24 -0.34 -7.45
C SER A 88 2.75 0.73 -6.50
N ILE A 89 3.86 1.35 -6.88
CA ILE A 89 4.40 2.49 -6.15
C ILE A 89 3.71 3.75 -6.63
N ILE A 90 3.16 4.49 -5.69
CA ILE A 90 2.54 5.79 -5.95
C ILE A 90 3.28 6.87 -5.17
N ASP A 91 3.15 8.10 -5.63
CA ASP A 91 3.70 9.24 -4.91
C ASP A 91 2.84 9.57 -3.69
N SER A 92 3.48 10.06 -2.64
CA SER A 92 2.77 10.61 -1.48
C SER A 92 1.79 11.74 -1.81
N ASN A 93 1.99 12.43 -2.94
CA ASN A 93 1.15 13.50 -3.45
C ASN A 93 0.02 12.99 -4.37
N ASP A 94 -0.15 11.67 -4.50
CA ASP A 94 -1.28 11.10 -5.22
C ASP A 94 -2.60 11.45 -4.53
N LYS A 95 -3.65 11.72 -5.30
CA LYS A 95 -4.97 12.14 -4.79
C LYS A 95 -5.55 11.13 -3.80
N LEU A 96 -5.35 9.83 -4.03
CA LEU A 96 -5.81 8.80 -3.10
C LEU A 96 -5.07 8.90 -1.77
N VAL A 97 -3.76 9.09 -1.80
CA VAL A 97 -2.92 9.20 -0.60
C VAL A 97 -3.27 10.47 0.18
N LEU A 98 -3.38 11.60 -0.51
CA LEU A 98 -3.80 12.88 0.10
C LEU A 98 -5.19 12.74 0.75
N GLY A 99 -6.14 12.12 0.05
CA GLY A 99 -7.48 11.87 0.59
C GLY A 99 -7.46 10.97 1.83
N LEU A 100 -6.65 9.91 1.81
CA LEU A 100 -6.45 9.05 2.98
C LEU A 100 -5.81 9.84 4.13
N GLN A 101 -4.79 10.66 3.87
CA GLN A 101 -4.14 11.49 4.89
C GLN A 101 -5.08 12.52 5.51
N GLU A 102 -6.00 13.09 4.73
CA GLU A 102 -7.05 13.96 5.25
C GLU A 102 -8.03 13.20 6.16
N VAL A 103 -8.41 11.98 5.78
CA VAL A 103 -9.30 11.13 6.59
C VAL A 103 -8.62 10.69 7.89
N PHE A 104 -7.32 10.37 7.82
CA PHE A 104 -6.50 9.98 8.97
C PHE A 104 -5.72 11.17 9.56
N LYS A 105 -6.25 12.40 9.40
CA LYS A 105 -5.58 13.62 9.89
C LYS A 105 -5.49 13.67 11.41
N ASP A 106 -6.46 13.08 12.10
CA ASP A 106 -6.59 13.07 13.56
C ASP A 106 -5.70 12.02 14.26
N GLY A 107 -4.95 11.22 13.50
CA GLY A 107 -3.99 10.27 14.06
C GLY A 107 -3.65 9.15 13.08
N PRO A 108 -2.45 8.53 13.23
CA PRO A 108 -2.04 7.45 12.35
C PRO A 108 -3.07 6.31 12.41
N ALA A 109 -3.37 5.74 11.25
CA ALA A 109 -4.12 4.48 11.16
C ALA A 109 -3.26 3.38 11.79
N THR A 110 -3.27 3.25 13.11
CA THR A 110 -2.58 2.17 13.85
C THR A 110 -3.32 0.84 13.74
N THR A 111 -4.51 0.83 13.16
CA THR A 111 -5.30 -0.39 12.92
C THR A 111 -5.61 -0.50 11.44
N PRO A 112 -5.37 -1.66 10.81
CA PRO A 112 -5.73 -1.86 9.43
C PRO A 112 -7.24 -1.70 9.25
N LYS A 113 -7.64 -0.84 8.31
CA LYS A 113 -9.04 -0.50 8.07
C LYS A 113 -9.43 -0.85 6.65
N ARG A 114 -10.47 -1.66 6.51
CA ARG A 114 -11.11 -1.91 5.21
C ARG A 114 -12.03 -0.76 4.87
N TRP A 115 -11.90 -0.26 3.66
CA TRP A 115 -12.70 0.78 3.06
C TRP A 115 -13.45 0.18 1.88
N GLY A 116 -14.77 0.06 1.98
CA GLY A 116 -15.60 -0.43 0.89
C GLY A 116 -15.84 0.64 -0.18
N ARG A 117 -16.79 0.35 -1.09
CA ARG A 117 -17.13 1.21 -2.23
C ARG A 117 -17.37 2.65 -1.81
N GLY A 118 -16.59 3.57 -2.38
CA GLY A 118 -16.69 4.98 -2.07
C GLY A 118 -15.84 5.84 -2.99
N VAL A 119 -15.87 7.14 -2.73
CA VAL A 119 -15.05 8.11 -3.46
C VAL A 119 -14.08 8.74 -2.47
N ILE A 120 -12.79 8.56 -2.71
CA ILE A 120 -11.71 9.20 -1.94
C ILE A 120 -11.10 10.28 -2.83
N HIS A 121 -11.26 11.54 -2.44
CA HIS A 121 -10.66 12.70 -3.12
C HIS A 121 -10.87 12.70 -4.66
N LYS A 122 -12.11 12.38 -5.09
CA LYS A 122 -12.54 12.27 -6.51
C LYS A 122 -12.05 11.04 -7.27
N SER A 123 -11.36 10.12 -6.62
CA SER A 123 -11.06 8.78 -7.17
C SER A 123 -12.10 7.80 -6.64
N TYR A 124 -12.76 7.08 -7.56
CA TYR A 124 -13.65 6.00 -7.18
C TYR A 124 -12.82 4.80 -6.74
N VAL A 125 -13.13 4.27 -5.56
CA VAL A 125 -12.47 3.13 -4.96
C VAL A 125 -13.54 2.09 -4.70
N ASP A 126 -13.39 0.91 -5.30
CA ASP A 126 -14.38 -0.15 -5.11
C ASP A 126 -14.16 -0.88 -3.77
N ASP A 127 -12.94 -1.30 -3.49
CA ASP A 127 -12.55 -1.80 -2.18
C ASP A 127 -11.07 -1.47 -1.94
N ALA A 128 -10.72 -1.12 -0.71
CA ALA A 128 -9.36 -0.86 -0.30
C ALA A 128 -9.11 -1.35 1.12
N TYR A 129 -7.92 -1.88 1.36
CA TYR A 129 -7.51 -2.35 2.68
C TYR A 129 -6.28 -1.58 3.14
N ILE A 130 -6.48 -0.66 4.07
CA ILE A 130 -5.47 0.30 4.48
C ILE A 130 -4.72 -0.27 5.67
N TYR A 131 -3.39 -0.39 5.57
CA TYR A 131 -2.55 -0.87 6.68
C TYR A 131 -2.01 0.26 7.53
N ARG A 132 -1.34 1.21 6.86
CA ARG A 132 -0.79 2.40 7.49
C ARG A 132 -1.04 3.59 6.59
N VAL A 133 -1.34 4.70 7.24
CA VAL A 133 -1.28 6.03 6.65
C VAL A 133 -0.55 6.87 7.67
N ASN A 134 0.61 7.34 7.27
CA ASN A 134 1.40 8.30 7.99
C ASN A 134 1.22 9.67 7.35
N GLN A 135 1.30 10.71 8.16
CA GLN A 135 1.34 12.05 7.61
C GLN A 135 2.66 12.22 6.86
N PRO A 136 2.66 12.94 5.72
CA PRO A 136 3.94 13.33 5.14
C PRO A 136 4.61 14.17 6.22
N ALA A 137 5.89 13.92 6.51
CA ALA A 137 6.62 14.69 7.50
C ALA A 137 6.36 16.18 7.19
N ALA A 138 5.59 16.84 8.06
CA ALA A 138 5.17 18.21 7.80
C ALA A 138 6.43 19.02 7.51
N PRO A 139 6.44 19.94 6.53
CA PRO A 139 7.47 20.95 6.52
C PRO A 139 7.38 21.63 7.89
N SER A 140 8.37 21.39 8.74
CA SER A 140 8.47 22.00 10.06
C SER A 140 8.10 23.48 9.89
N PRO A 141 7.14 24.01 10.66
CA PRO A 141 6.85 25.43 10.58
C PRO A 141 8.14 26.16 10.97
N SER A 142 8.83 26.72 9.98
CA SER A 142 9.92 27.65 10.19
C SER A 142 9.33 28.83 10.97
N ASN A 143 9.71 28.90 12.24
CA ASN A 143 9.38 29.95 13.19
C ASN A 143 9.86 31.33 12.72
#